data_AF-A0A733YZD0-F1
#
_entry.id   AF-A0A733YZD0-F1
#
_cell.length_a   1.000
_cell.length_b   1.000
_cell.length_c   1.000
_cell.angle_alpha   90.00
_cell.angle_beta   90.00
_cell.angle_gamma   90.00
#
_symmetry.space_group_name_H-M   'P 1'
#
loop_
_entity.id
_entity.type
_entity.pdbx_description
1 polymer ?
#
loop_
_entity_poly.entity_id
_entity_poly.type
_entity_poly.pdbx_seq_one_letter_code
_entity_poly.pdbx_strand_id
1 'polypeptide(L)' 'ILLLAKKFDLTLSEKKVIYYVAAGLSVKSCSNLLDRNIKTISTQKRSAYKKMDITTDVELIHLMLNEFYISVDIT' A
#
# COMPACT_ATOMS: atom_id res chain seq x y z
N ILE A 1 5.79 4.34 -3.30
CA ILE A 1 5.67 3.41 -2.14
C ILE A 1 6.66 3.71 -1.02
N LEU A 2 7.97 3.81 -1.27
CA LEU A 2 8.96 4.11 -0.22
C LEU A 2 8.64 5.38 0.57
N LEU A 3 8.18 6.42 -0.12
CA LEU A 3 7.81 7.71 0.46
C LEU A 3 6.58 7.58 1.40
N LEU A 4 5.50 6.94 0.93
CA LEU A 4 4.32 6.62 1.74
C LEU A 4 4.66 5.73 2.95
N ALA A 5 5.50 4.71 2.75
CA ALA A 5 5.87 3.80 3.82
C ALA A 5 6.59 4.51 4.96
N LYS A 6 7.42 5.51 4.64
CA LYS A 6 8.06 6.38 5.64
C LYS A 6 7.06 7.36 6.28
N LYS A 7 6.18 7.96 5.49
CA LYS A 7 5.19 8.94 5.97
C LYS A 7 4.19 8.36 6.98
N PHE A 8 3.81 7.09 6.81
CA PHE A 8 2.78 6.42 7.61
C PHE A 8 3.32 5.28 8.49
N ASP A 9 4.64 5.21 8.70
CA ASP A 9 5.30 4.19 9.52
C ASP A 9 4.81 2.75 9.23
N LEU A 10 4.79 2.41 7.94
CA LEU A 10 4.42 1.08 7.49
C LEU A 10 5.53 0.09 7.84
N THR A 11 5.14 -1.05 8.43
CA THR A 11 6.03 -2.19 8.63
C THR A 11 6.48 -2.76 7.29
N LEU A 12 7.55 -3.56 7.30
CA LEU A 12 8.05 -4.21 6.09
C LEU A 12 6.97 -5.07 5.39
N SER A 13 6.13 -5.76 6.17
CA SER A 13 5.05 -6.60 5.65
C SER A 13 3.94 -5.75 5.02
N GLU A 14 3.50 -4.69 5.69
CA GLU A 14 2.51 -3.74 5.15
C GLU A 14 3.01 -3.11 3.85
N LYS A 15 4.27 -2.65 3.83
CA LYS A 15 4.91 -2.07 2.64
C LYS A 15 4.90 -3.04 1.46
N LYS A 16 5.22 -4.32 1.68
CA LYS A 16 5.19 -5.34 0.61
C LYS A 16 3.79 -5.52 0.05
N VAL A 17 2.78 -5.61 0.91
CA VAL A 17 1.38 -5.76 0.45
C VAL A 17 0.93 -4.52 -0.32
N ILE A 18 1.17 -3.32 0.21
CA ILE A 18 0.80 -2.06 -0.46
C ILE A 18 1.51 -1.90 -1.80
N TYR A 19 2.76 -2.33 -1.92
CA TYR A 19 3.48 -2.32 -3.18
C TYR A 19 2.76 -3.11 -4.28
N TYR A 20 2.34 -4.34 -3.99
CA TYR A 20 1.65 -5.16 -4.98
C TYR A 20 0.22 -4.69 -5.25
N VAL A 21 -0.49 -4.22 -4.23
CA VAL A 21 -1.84 -3.64 -4.41
C VAL A 21 -1.78 -2.40 -5.30
N ALA A 22 -0.80 -1.51 -5.08
CA ALA A 22 -0.56 -0.35 -5.93
C ALA A 22 -0.19 -0.72 -7.38
N ALA A 23 0.43 -1.88 -7.58
CA ALA A 23 0.71 -2.44 -8.91
C ALA A 23 -0.52 -3.14 -9.55
N GLY A 24 -1.70 -3.07 -8.91
CA GLY A 24 -2.95 -3.64 -9.43
C GLY A 24 -3.19 -5.11 -9.07
N LEU A 25 -2.40 -5.70 -8.17
CA LEU A 25 -2.60 -7.09 -7.76
C LEU A 25 -3.73 -7.22 -6.73
N SER A 26 -4.55 -8.27 -6.92
CA SER A 26 -5.54 -8.67 -5.93
C SER A 26 -4.89 -9.21 -4.64
N VAL A 27 -5.65 -9.23 -3.54
CA VAL A 27 -5.24 -9.85 -2.27
C VAL A 27 -4.87 -11.33 -2.45
N LYS A 28 -5.59 -12.05 -3.34
CA LYS A 28 -5.29 -13.45 -3.69
C LYS A 28 -3.95 -13.58 -4.42
N SER A 29 -3.68 -12.70 -5.38
CA SER A 29 -2.40 -12.68 -6.09
C SER A 29 -1.24 -12.38 -5.15
N CYS A 30 -1.43 -11.42 -4.23
CA CYS A 30 -0.45 -11.10 -3.19
C CYS A 30 -0.19 -12.29 -2.25
N SER A 31 -1.24 -13.05 -1.89
CA SER A 31 -1.14 -14.26 -1.06
C SER A 31 -0.25 -15.32 -1.71
N ASN A 32 -0.44 -15.57 -3.01
CA ASN A 32 0.39 -16.51 -3.76
C ASN A 32 1.84 -16.01 -3.89
N LEU A 33 2.02 -14.73 -4.22
CA LEU A 33 3.34 -14.17 -4.50
C LEU A 33 4.21 -14.01 -3.25
N LEU A 34 3.59 -13.72 -2.11
CA LEU A 34 4.28 -13.58 -0.82
C LEU A 34 4.37 -14.90 -0.05
N ASP A 35 3.77 -15.99 -0.55
CA ASP A 35 3.63 -17.27 0.13
C ASP A 35 3.09 -17.11 1.58
N ARG A 36 1.91 -16.49 1.65
CA ARG A 36 1.24 -16.15 2.92
C ARG A 36 -0.26 -16.38 2.82
N ASN A 37 -0.87 -16.69 3.95
CA ASN A 37 -2.31 -16.88 4.05
C ASN A 37 -3.07 -15.62 3.59
N ILE A 38 -4.12 -15.80 2.79
CA ILE A 38 -4.93 -14.71 2.25
C ILE A 38 -5.54 -13.81 3.34
N LYS A 39 -5.90 -14.37 4.50
CA LYS A 39 -6.40 -13.59 5.66
C LYS A 39 -5.31 -12.72 6.27
N THR A 40 -4.06 -13.20 6.28
CA THR A 40 -2.91 -12.43 6.73
C THR A 40 -2.64 -11.25 5.80
N ILE A 41 -2.67 -11.47 4.47
CA ILE A 41 -2.54 -10.38 3.50
C ILE A 41 -3.68 -9.37 3.65
N SER A 42 -4.92 -9.82 3.80
CA SER A 42 -6.08 -8.95 4.03
C SER A 42 -5.92 -8.10 5.29
N THR A 43 -5.45 -8.71 6.39
CA THR A 43 -5.20 -8.01 7.65
C THR A 43 -4.08 -6.98 7.52
N GLN A 44 -2.98 -7.33 6.83
CA GLN A 44 -1.87 -6.41 6.58
C GLN A 44 -2.29 -5.24 5.69
N LYS A 45 -3.07 -5.49 4.63
CA LYS A 45 -3.66 -4.44 3.78
C LYS A 45 -4.53 -3.49 4.61
N ARG A 46 -5.45 -4.04 5.42
CA ARG A 46 -6.34 -3.24 6.27
C ARG A 46 -5.58 -2.44 7.32
N SER A 47 -4.55 -3.02 7.94
CA SER A 47 -3.69 -2.34 8.90
C SER A 47 -2.97 -1.16 8.25
N ALA A 48 -2.39 -1.36 7.07
CA ALA A 48 -1.75 -0.30 6.30
C ALA A 48 -2.75 0.80 5.92
N TYR A 49 -3.95 0.44 5.46
CA TYR A 49 -5.00 1.38 5.10
C TYR A 49 -5.44 2.23 6.29
N LYS A 50 -5.59 1.61 7.46
CA LYS A 50 -5.88 2.32 8.70
C LYS A 50 -4.77 3.32 9.07
N LYS A 51 -3.49 2.97 8.89
CA LYS A 51 -2.37 3.88 9.14
C LYS A 51 -2.32 5.06 8.16
N MET A 52 -2.75 4.82 6.91
CA MET A 52 -2.80 5.84 5.85
C MET A 52 -4.11 6.64 5.86
N ASP A 53 -5.05 6.32 6.76
CA ASP A 53 -6.40 6.89 6.83
C ASP A 53 -7.19 6.79 5.51
N ILE A 54 -7.11 5.61 4.86
CA ILE A 54 -7.84 5.28 3.64
C ILE A 54 -8.62 3.98 3.81
N THR A 55 -9.56 3.73 2.90
CA THR A 55 -10.45 2.58 2.91
C THR A 55 -10.44 1.79 1.60
N THR A 56 -10.10 2.44 0.48
CA THR A 56 -10.17 1.83 -0.86
C THR A 56 -8.85 1.86 -1.63
N ASP A 57 -8.74 0.97 -2.62
CA ASP A 57 -7.59 0.92 -3.52
C ASP A 57 -7.54 2.17 -4.41
N VAL A 58 -8.70 2.77 -4.71
CA VAL A 58 -8.80 4.04 -5.44
C VAL A 58 -8.20 5.19 -4.63
N GLU A 59 -8.47 5.26 -3.32
CA GLU A 59 -7.86 6.25 -2.44
C GLU A 59 -6.34 6.05 -2.32
N LEU A 60 -5.86 4.79 -2.30
CA LEU A 60 -4.43 4.50 -2.35
C LEU A 60 -3.78 5.09 -3.60
N ILE A 61 -4.42 4.93 -4.77
CA ILE A 61 -3.91 5.50 -6.04
C ILE A 61 -3.92 7.02 -6.00
N HIS A 62 -5.00 7.66 -5.54
CA HIS A 62 -5.06 9.12 -5.39
C HIS A 62 -3.95 9.63 -4.45
N LEU A 63 -3.75 8.96 -3.31
CA LEU A 63 -2.69 9.30 -2.37
C LEU A 63 -1.31 9.19 -3.02
N MET A 64 -1.05 8.12 -3.79
CA MET A 64 0.20 7.95 -4.52
C MET A 64 0.44 9.03 -5.57
N LEU A 65 -0.60 9.41 -6.32
CA LEU A 65 -0.51 10.47 -7.32
C LEU A 65 -0.23 11.82 -6.67
N ASN A 66 -0.98 12.19 -5.63
CA ASN A 66 -0.81 13.46 -4.92
C ASN A 66 0.62 13.62 -4.37
N GLU A 67 1.19 12.58 -3.75
CA GLU A 67 2.58 12.64 -3.29
C GLU A 67 3.58 12.75 -4.44
N PHE A 68 3.29 12.13 -5.60
CA PHE A 68 4.15 12.24 -6.77
C PHE A 68 4.13 13.65 -7.36
N TYR A 69 2.95 14.26 -7.53
CA TYR A 69 2.82 15.64 -7.99
C TYR A 69 3.55 16.62 -7.08
N ILE A 70 3.39 16.51 -5.76
CA ILE A 70 4.11 17.35 -4.79
C ILE A 70 5.63 17.19 -4.93
N SER A 71 6.12 15.96 -5.15
CA SER A 71 7.57 15.74 -5.33
C SER A 71 8.13 16.33 -6.61
N VAL A 72 7.33 16.41 -7.68
CA VAL A 72 7.72 17.02 -8.95
C VAL A 72 7.68 18.54 -8.87
N ASP A 73 6.70 19.14 -8.18
CA ASP A 73 6.60 20.60 -8.04
C ASP A 73 7.70 21.22 -7.15
N ILE A 74 8.30 20.42 -6.25
CA ILE A 74 9.40 20.86 -5.38
C ILE A 74 10.78 20.71 -6.05
N THR A 75 10.87 20.01 -7.18
CA THR A 75 12.11 19.74 -7.92
C THR A 75 12.25 20.64 -9.13
#